data_AF-A0A9W7DCQ3-F1
#
_entry.id   AF-A0A9W7DCQ3-F1
#
_cell.length_a   1.000
_cell.length_b   1.000
_cell.length_c   1.000
_cell.angle_alpha   90.00
_cell.angle_beta   90.00
_cell.angle_gamma   90.00
#
_symmetry.space_group_name_H-M   'P 1'
#
loop_
_entity.id
_entity.type
_entity.pdbx_description
1 polymer ?
#
loop_
_entity_poly.entity_id
_entity_poly.type
_entity_poly.pdbx_seq_one_letter_code
_entity_poly.pdbx_strand_id
1 'polypeptide(L)'
;MSINLDLYQRSNPLVTIIESLMDSVIELKPFVPQLYELMEKVYKNQPSKIKHGHLNIHKLPVLSDVGLMTVRDMEFSFKNGRKRFEIEEWSIPVEEEDKDEQQAGASSGASVSAKSVEF
;
A
#
# COMPACT_ATOMS: atom_id res chain seq x y z
N MET A 1 15.75 12.73 2.90
CA MET A 1 15.95 13.23 1.52
C MET A 1 14.76 12.83 0.68
N SER A 2 14.31 13.62 -0.28
CA SER A 2 13.22 13.26 -1.20
C SER A 2 13.68 13.40 -2.64
N ILE A 3 13.33 12.45 -3.49
CA ILE A 3 13.60 12.45 -4.92
C ILE A 3 12.29 12.22 -5.68
N ASN A 4 12.12 12.90 -6.81
CA ASN A 4 10.95 12.71 -7.66
C ASN A 4 11.21 11.55 -8.64
N LEU A 5 10.43 10.47 -8.51
CA LEU A 5 10.59 9.27 -9.32
C LEU A 5 10.00 9.37 -10.73
N ASP A 6 9.16 10.37 -11.01
CA ASP A 6 8.66 10.64 -12.36
C ASP A 6 9.77 11.20 -13.25
N LEU A 7 10.64 12.04 -12.67
CA LEU A 7 11.82 12.60 -13.36
C LEU A 7 13.01 11.65 -13.32
N TYR A 8 13.23 11.00 -12.18
CA TYR A 8 14.33 10.06 -11.96
C TYR A 8 13.77 8.68 -11.67
N GLN A 9 13.54 7.90 -12.72
CA GLN A 9 13.07 6.52 -12.58
C GLN A 9 13.97 5.73 -11.63
N ARG A 10 13.40 4.81 -10.84
CA ARG A 10 14.16 4.02 -9.86
C ARG A 10 15.27 3.15 -10.49
N SER A 11 15.14 2.80 -11.77
CA SER A 11 16.18 2.12 -12.55
C SER A 11 17.42 2.99 -12.82
N ASN A 12 17.35 4.30 -12.58
CA ASN A 12 18.47 5.21 -12.73
C ASN A 12 19.52 4.88 -11.65
N PRO A 13 20.79 4.62 -12.01
CA PRO A 13 21.85 4.30 -11.06
C PRO A 13 22.03 5.34 -9.94
N LEU A 14 21.74 6.62 -10.22
CA LEU A 14 21.80 7.67 -9.21
C LEU A 14 20.78 7.44 -8.08
N VAL A 15 19.56 7.00 -8.42
CA VAL A 15 18.52 6.70 -7.42
C VAL A 15 18.97 5.54 -6.56
N THR A 16 19.52 4.47 -7.16
CA THR A 16 20.04 3.31 -6.43
C THR A 16 21.19 3.67 -5.48
N ILE A 17 22.11 4.56 -5.90
CA ILE A 17 23.19 5.05 -5.04
C ILE A 17 22.64 5.87 -3.87
N ILE A 18 21.63 6.71 -4.11
CA ILE A 18 21.00 7.49 -3.04
C ILE A 18 20.27 6.55 -2.07
N GLU A 19 19.50 5.58 -2.57
CA GLU A 19 18.77 4.62 -1.75
C GLU A 19 19.71 3.76 -0.88
N SER A 20 20.89 3.38 -1.38
CA SER A 20 21.86 2.57 -0.61
C SER A 20 22.52 3.32 0.55
N LEU A 21 22.62 4.65 0.45
CA LEU A 21 23.17 5.51 1.50
C LEU A 21 22.14 5.83 2.61
N MET A 22 20.87 5.49 2.41
CA MET A 22 19.80 5.79 3.36
C MET A 22 19.45 4.55 4.19
N ASP A 23 19.18 4.74 5.48
CA ASP A 23 18.74 3.67 6.38
C ASP A 23 17.29 3.23 6.10
N SER A 24 16.47 4.13 5.54
CA SER A 24 15.08 3.86 5.19
C SER A 24 14.70 4.48 3.85
N VAL A 25 13.88 3.77 3.10
CA VAL A 25 13.38 4.20 1.80
C VAL A 25 11.89 3.92 1.75
N ILE A 26 11.11 5.00 1.61
CA ILE A 26 9.67 4.97 1.42
C ILE A 26 9.31 5.72 0.15
N GLU A 27 8.28 5.25 -0.54
CA GLU A 27 7.78 5.86 -1.77
C GLU A 27 6.31 6.22 -1.60
N LEU A 28 5.97 7.47 -1.91
CA LEU A 28 4.59 7.92 -2.04
C LEU A 28 4.23 7.85 -3.52
N LYS A 29 3.31 6.96 -3.87
CA LYS A 29 2.83 6.76 -5.23
C LYS A 29 1.38 7.26 -5.34
N PRO A 30 1.13 8.45 -5.90
CA PRO A 30 -0.22 8.96 -6.10
C PRO A 30 -1.06 7.99 -6.94
N PHE A 31 -2.37 7.98 -6.69
CA PHE A 31 -3.28 7.20 -7.53
C PHE A 31 -3.31 7.73 -8.96
N VAL A 32 -3.44 6.81 -9.90
CA VAL A 32 -3.72 7.15 -11.29
C VAL A 32 -5.12 7.75 -11.39
N PRO A 33 -5.38 8.64 -12.38
CA PRO A 33 -6.67 9.33 -12.51
C PRO A 33 -7.87 8.38 -12.49
N GLN A 34 -7.76 7.21 -13.13
CA GLN A 34 -8.84 6.21 -13.20
C GLN A 34 -9.20 5.65 -11.82
N LEU A 35 -8.20 5.40 -10.97
CA LEU A 35 -8.42 4.88 -9.62
C LEU A 35 -9.01 5.95 -8.71
N TYR A 36 -8.60 7.21 -8.89
CA TYR A 36 -9.15 8.33 -8.16
C TYR A 36 -10.66 8.52 -8.48
N GLU A 37 -11.05 8.45 -9.76
CA GLU A 37 -12.46 8.48 -10.18
C GLU A 37 -13.28 7.32 -9.58
N LEU A 38 -12.69 6.11 -9.48
CA LEU A 38 -13.33 4.99 -8.82
C LEU A 38 -13.57 5.27 -7.33
N MET A 39 -12.58 5.81 -6.62
CA MET A 39 -12.75 6.18 -5.19
C MET A 39 -13.85 7.22 -5.00
N GLU A 40 -13.93 8.22 -5.88
CA GLU A 40 -14.98 9.25 -5.81
C GLU A 40 -16.38 8.67 -6.05
N LYS A 41 -16.50 7.68 -6.95
CA LYS A 41 -17.76 6.96 -7.18
C LYS A 41 -18.18 6.14 -5.97
N VAL A 42 -17.27 5.30 -5.44
CA VAL A 42 -17.56 4.40 -4.31
C VAL A 42 -17.84 5.17 -3.03
N TYR A 43 -17.04 6.20 -2.74
CA TYR A 43 -17.15 6.98 -1.51
C TYR A 43 -17.91 8.30 -1.71
N LYS A 44 -18.82 8.38 -2.68
CA LYS A 44 -19.63 9.59 -2.95
C LYS A 44 -20.30 10.16 -1.70
N ASN A 45 -20.77 9.28 -0.81
CA ASN A 45 -21.44 9.66 0.43
C ASN A 45 -20.47 9.91 1.60
N GLN A 46 -19.17 9.58 1.45
CA GLN A 46 -18.16 9.63 2.51
C GLN A 46 -16.80 10.12 1.96
N PRO A 47 -16.68 11.40 1.55
CA PRO A 47 -15.46 11.93 0.92
C PRO A 47 -14.24 11.89 1.82
N SER A 48 -14.43 11.81 3.14
CA SER A 48 -13.36 11.69 4.14
C SER A 48 -12.60 10.35 4.09
N LYS A 49 -13.15 9.33 3.42
CA LYS A 49 -12.53 8.02 3.23
C LYS A 49 -11.68 7.90 1.96
N ILE A 50 -11.79 8.86 1.03
CA ILE A 50 -11.02 8.87 -0.20
C ILE A 50 -9.52 8.96 0.16
N LYS A 51 -8.74 8.02 -0.36
CA LYS A 51 -7.27 7.98 -0.23
C LYS A 51 -6.64 8.63 -1.46
N HIS A 52 -5.39 9.07 -1.35
CA HIS A 52 -4.72 9.82 -2.42
C HIS A 52 -3.61 9.04 -3.13
N GLY A 53 -3.12 7.97 -2.54
CA GLY A 53 -2.03 7.19 -3.11
C GLY A 53 -1.62 6.01 -2.24
N HIS A 54 -0.76 5.18 -2.79
CA HIS A 54 -0.07 4.11 -2.08
C HIS A 54 1.18 4.63 -1.39
N LEU A 55 1.52 3.99 -0.26
CA LEU A 55 2.82 4.13 0.36
C LEU A 55 3.53 2.78 0.26
N ASN A 56 4.62 2.74 -0.49
CA ASN A 56 5.46 1.55 -0.62
C ASN A 56 6.67 1.68 0.30
N ILE A 57 7.03 0.59 0.96
CA ILE A 57 8.20 0.50 1.84
C ILE A 57 9.24 -0.34 1.11
N HIS A 58 10.41 0.24 0.88
CA HIS A 58 11.54 -0.44 0.22
C HIS A 58 12.62 -0.82 1.22
N LYS A 59 12.84 0.01 2.25
CA LYS A 59 13.83 -0.23 3.30
C LYS A 59 13.35 0.35 4.63
N LEU A 60 13.51 -0.41 5.72
CA LEU A 60 13.26 0.01 7.09
C LEU A 60 14.56 0.07 7.89
N PRO A 61 14.72 1.06 8.79
CA PRO A 61 15.89 1.15 9.64
C PRO A 61 16.08 -0.12 10.46
N VAL A 62 17.32 -0.59 10.59
CA VAL A 62 17.72 -1.76 11.39
C VAL A 62 17.22 -3.09 10.83
N LEU A 63 15.92 -3.23 10.55
CA LEU A 63 15.30 -4.47 10.09
C LEU A 63 15.84 -4.91 8.72
N SER A 64 15.99 -3.97 7.79
CA SER A 64 16.55 -4.29 6.48
C SER A 64 18.04 -4.64 6.56
N ASP A 65 18.79 -4.01 7.46
CA ASP A 65 20.24 -4.23 7.59
C ASP A 65 20.58 -5.59 8.21
N VAL A 66 19.68 -6.13 9.06
CA VAL A 66 19.81 -7.51 9.58
C VAL A 66 19.31 -8.58 8.58
N GLY A 67 18.93 -8.19 7.37
CA GLY A 67 18.55 -9.10 6.29
C GLY A 67 17.09 -9.57 6.33
N LEU A 68 16.20 -8.90 7.06
CA LEU A 68 14.78 -9.23 7.02
C LEU A 68 14.12 -8.70 5.75
N MET A 69 13.15 -9.48 5.23
CA MET A 69 12.32 -9.04 4.10
C MET A 69 11.31 -8.00 4.58
N THR A 70 11.61 -6.73 4.36
CA THR A 70 10.79 -5.59 4.82
C THR A 70 10.07 -4.86 3.68
N VAL A 71 10.26 -5.30 2.43
CA VAL A 71 9.62 -4.67 1.27
C VAL A 71 8.12 -4.91 1.33
N ARG A 72 7.34 -3.84 1.24
CA ARG A 72 5.88 -3.87 1.24
C ARG A 72 5.35 -2.93 0.17
N ASP A 73 4.84 -3.52 -0.90
CA ASP A 73 4.28 -2.81 -2.04
C ASP A 73 2.75 -2.87 -2.00
N MET A 74 2.09 -1.72 -2.21
CA MET A 74 0.63 -1.60 -2.25
C MET A 74 -0.14 -2.06 -1.00
N GLU A 75 0.53 -2.31 0.13
CA GLU A 75 -0.10 -2.67 1.40
C GLU A 75 -0.63 -1.47 2.18
N PHE A 76 -0.02 -0.29 1.99
CA PHE A 76 -0.41 0.94 2.68
C PHE A 76 -0.91 1.98 1.70
N SER A 77 -1.80 2.83 2.20
CA SER A 77 -2.29 4.02 1.51
C SER A 77 -2.15 5.24 2.39
N PHE A 78 -1.97 6.39 1.76
CA PHE A 78 -1.92 7.67 2.46
C PHE A 78 -3.11 8.55 2.10
N LYS A 79 -3.53 9.34 3.08
CA LYS A 79 -4.52 10.40 2.94
C LYS A 79 -3.92 11.71 3.44
N ASN A 80 -4.01 12.72 2.61
CA ASN A 80 -3.60 14.09 2.93
C ASN A 80 -4.83 14.88 3.39
N GLY A 81 -5.17 14.75 4.68
CA GLY A 81 -6.28 15.49 5.27
C GLY A 81 -5.95 16.98 5.44
N ARG A 82 -6.96 17.79 5.73
CA ARG A 82 -6.79 19.25 5.94
C ARG A 82 -5.82 19.60 7.08
N LYS A 83 -5.73 18.76 8.11
CA LYS A 83 -4.93 18.99 9.32
C LYS A 83 -3.89 17.91 9.62
N ARG A 84 -4.00 16.74 8.98
CA ARG A 84 -3.22 15.55 9.32
C ARG A 84 -2.93 14.75 8.07
N PHE A 85 -1.73 14.18 8.03
CA PHE A 85 -1.33 13.16 7.07
C PHE A 85 -1.55 11.80 7.74
N GLU A 86 -2.40 10.97 7.15
CA GLU A 86 -2.81 9.68 7.70
C GLU A 86 -2.29 8.56 6.80
N ILE A 87 -1.74 7.51 7.39
CA ILE A 87 -1.32 6.29 6.71
C ILE A 87 -2.14 5.15 7.29
N GLU A 88 -2.79 4.37 6.43
CA GLU A 88 -3.65 3.25 6.80
C GLU A 88 -3.39 2.08 5.86
N GLU A 89 -3.75 0.87 6.28
CA GLU A 89 -3.72 -0.31 5.40
C GLU A 89 -4.63 -0.08 4.19
N TRP A 90 -4.13 -0.45 3.01
CA TRP A 90 -4.87 -0.34 1.78
C TRP A 90 -5.82 -1.52 1.64
N SER A 91 -7.09 -1.22 1.37
CA SER A 91 -8.11 -2.19 1.01
C SER A 91 -8.77 -1.75 -0.28
N ILE A 92 -8.97 -2.69 -1.21
CA ILE A 92 -9.70 -2.44 -2.45
C ILE A 92 -11.13 -1.99 -2.08
N PRO A 93 -11.65 -0.91 -2.67
CA PRO A 93 -13.03 -0.49 -2.45
C PRO A 93 -13.99 -1.59 -2.93
N VAL A 94 -15.00 -1.90 -2.11
CA VAL A 94 -16.07 -2.83 -2.48
C VAL A 94 -17.26 -2.00 -2.94
N GLU A 95 -17.74 -2.22 -4.16
CA GLU A 95 -19.00 -1.63 -4.63
C GLU A 95 -20.17 -2.33 -3.92
N GLU A 96 -21.21 -1.59 -3.51
CA GLU A 96 -22.31 -2.21 -2.75
C GLU A 96 -23.09 -3.27 -3.54
N GLU A 97 -22.96 -3.30 -4.88
CA GLU A 97 -23.57 -4.31 -5.75
C GLU A 97 -22.94 -5.70 -5.58
N ASP A 98 -21.70 -5.82 -5.09
CA ASP A 98 -21.02 -7.11 -4.85
C ASP A 98 -21.44 -7.78 -3.52
N LYS A 99 -22.25 -7.11 -2.70
CA LYS A 99 -22.69 -7.66 -1.40
C LYS A 99 -23.62 -8.87 -1.56
N ASP A 100 -24.30 -9.00 -2.69
CA ASP A 100 -25.23 -10.11 -2.93
C ASP A 100 -24.53 -11.40 -3.39
N GLU A 101 -23.30 -11.32 -3.93
CA GLU A 101 -22.57 -12.52 -4.39
C GLU A 101 -21.65 -13.12 -3.30
N GLN A 102 -21.19 -12.32 -2.34
CA GLN A 102 -20.28 -12.79 -1.28
C GLN A 102 -20.97 -13.41 -0.06
N GLN A 103 -22.27 -13.20 0.14
CA GLN A 103 -23.02 -13.89 1.20
C GLN A 103 -23.27 -15.39 0.94
N ALA A 104 -23.05 -15.87 -0.30
CA ALA A 104 -23.11 -17.30 -0.63
C ALA A 104 -21.75 -18.04 -0.51
N GLY A 105 -20.64 -17.31 -0.30
CA GLY A 105 -19.27 -17.87 -0.31
C GLY A 105 -18.47 -17.68 0.99
N ALA A 106 -18.92 -16.86 1.93
CA ALA A 106 -18.20 -16.58 3.17
C ALA A 106 -18.39 -17.67 4.26
N SER A 107 -17.89 -18.88 3.98
CA SER A 107 -17.62 -19.90 5.01
C SER A 107 -16.26 -20.56 4.78
N SER A 108 -15.19 -19.79 4.58
CA SER A 108 -13.83 -20.29 4.73
C SER A 108 -12.85 -19.15 5.00
N GLY A 109 -12.73 -18.80 6.29
CA GLY A 109 -11.56 -18.07 6.78
C GLY A 109 -10.31 -18.93 6.62
N ALA A 110 -9.39 -18.51 5.76
CA ALA A 110 -8.09 -19.16 5.59
C ALA A 110 -7.09 -18.61 6.63
N SER A 111 -7.25 -19.03 7.88
CA SER A 111 -6.14 -19.08 8.84
C SER A 111 -5.30 -20.32 8.52
N VAL A 112 -4.13 -20.12 7.92
CA VAL A 112 -3.17 -21.23 7.70
C VAL A 112 -2.59 -21.62 9.06
N SER A 113 -3.19 -22.63 9.69
CA SER A 113 -2.68 -23.29 10.88
C SER A 113 -1.91 -24.54 10.47
N ALA A 114 -0.67 -24.63 10.97
CA ALA A 114 0.26 -25.72 10.80
C ALA A 114 -0.38 -27.08 11.16
N LYS A 115 -0.20 -28.09 10.30
CA LYS A 115 -0.46 -29.48 10.67
C LYS A 115 0.84 -30.29 10.64
N SER A 116 1.12 -30.82 11.83
CA SER A 116 2.11 -31.81 12.19
C SER A 116 2.11 -32.99 11.22
N VAL A 117 3.31 -33.42 10.82
CA VAL A 117 3.57 -34.70 10.17
C VAL A 117 3.90 -35.70 11.27
N GLU A 118 3.13 -36.79 11.37
CA GLU A 118 3.50 -37.97 12.15
C GLU A 118 3.20 -39.26 11.36
N PHE A 119 4.28 -40.05 11.28
CA PHE A 119 4.52 -41.44 10.84
C PHE A 119 4.27 -41.83 9.38
#